data_AF-K2FB55-F1
#
_entry.id   AF-K2FB55-F1
#
_cell.length_a   1.000
_cell.length_b   1.000
_cell.length_c   1.000
_cell.angle_alpha   90.00
_cell.angle_beta   90.00
_cell.angle_gamma   90.00
#
_symmetry.space_group_name_H-M   'P 1'
#
loop_
_entity.id
_entity.type
_entity.pdbx_description
1 polymer ?
#
loop_
_entity_poly.entity_id
_entity_poly.type
_entity_poly.pdbx_seq_one_letter_code
_entity_poly.pdbx_strand_id
1 'polypeptide(L)'
;MKKILFWRNIKLISDFHGSLTKEMVSHSYLNGGLFKKIFFAIEKWIDNLGDEVFTSSEENSKEISSIRRGGDVSTVLDGANLSYYENISSKEDLRKEFELPLDKVIVTYTGALMFNKGIEYLLNAIPEVLK
;
A
#
# COMPACT_ATOMS: atom_id res chain seq x y z
N MET A 1 -21.09 16.49 -13.44
CA MET A 1 -20.29 16.56 -12.20
C MET A 1 -18.86 17.02 -12.41
N LYS A 2 -18.10 16.53 -13.41
CA LYS A 2 -16.79 17.13 -13.79
C LYS A 2 -16.84 18.66 -13.93
N LYS A 3 -17.93 19.20 -14.48
CA LYS A 3 -18.14 20.64 -14.65
C LYS A 3 -18.24 21.46 -13.35
N ILE A 4 -18.55 20.86 -12.20
CA ILE A 4 -18.72 21.60 -10.93
C ILE A 4 -17.37 21.77 -10.21
N LEU A 5 -16.49 20.76 -10.27
CA LEU A 5 -15.16 20.79 -9.64
C LEU A 5 -14.03 21.17 -10.63
N PHE A 6 -14.21 20.92 -11.93
CA PHE A 6 -13.19 21.13 -12.98
C PHE A 6 -13.74 22.04 -14.08
N TRP A 7 -14.13 23.26 -13.70
CA TRP A 7 -14.86 24.24 -14.52
C TRP A 7 -14.16 24.69 -15.82
N ARG A 8 -12.97 24.18 -16.16
CA ARG A 8 -12.14 24.64 -17.30
C ARG A 8 -11.46 23.53 -18.12
N ASN A 9 -12.18 22.46 -18.50
CA ASN A 9 -11.63 21.39 -19.37
C ASN A 9 -10.25 20.84 -18.88
N ILE A 10 -10.06 20.79 -17.57
CA ILE A 10 -8.80 20.31 -16.98
C ILE A 10 -8.82 18.79 -17.04
N LYS A 11 -7.75 18.18 -17.58
CA LYS A 11 -7.54 16.73 -17.50
C LYS A 11 -7.28 16.34 -16.06
N LEU A 12 -8.06 15.40 -15.54
CA LEU A 12 -7.86 14.84 -14.21
C LEU A 12 -7.02 13.56 -14.31
N ILE A 13 -5.84 13.60 -13.70
CA ILE A 13 -5.02 12.41 -13.50
C ILE A 13 -5.28 11.89 -12.09
N SER A 14 -5.60 10.60 -11.97
CA SER A 14 -5.81 9.94 -10.70
C SER A 14 -4.66 8.98 -10.40
N ASP A 15 -4.08 9.11 -9.21
CA ASP A 15 -3.05 8.21 -8.69
C ASP A 15 -3.61 7.45 -7.48
N PHE A 16 -3.76 6.13 -7.59
CA PHE A 16 -4.34 5.29 -6.53
C PHE A 16 -3.28 4.39 -5.89
N HIS A 17 -3.23 4.45 -4.55
CA HIS A 17 -2.29 3.69 -3.71
C HIS A 17 -2.95 2.50 -2.98
N GLY A 18 -4.27 2.36 -3.10
CA GLY A 18 -5.04 1.27 -2.50
C GLY A 18 -6.52 1.61 -2.40
N SER A 19 -7.32 0.61 -2.04
CA SER A 19 -8.77 0.77 -1.87
C SER A 19 -9.11 1.51 -0.58
N LEU A 20 -9.85 2.62 -0.70
CA LEU A 20 -10.35 3.38 0.45
C LEU A 20 -11.19 2.50 1.39
N THR A 21 -12.12 1.72 0.82
CA THR A 21 -13.01 0.86 1.62
C THR A 21 -12.23 -0.25 2.31
N LYS A 22 -11.25 -0.89 1.63
CA LYS A 22 -10.42 -1.94 2.25
C LYS A 22 -9.59 -1.37 3.39
N GLU A 23 -8.95 -0.22 3.20
CA GLU A 23 -8.16 0.44 4.23
C GLU A 23 -9.00 0.76 5.48
N MET A 24 -10.17 1.38 5.28
CA MET A 24 -11.08 1.70 6.38
C MET A 24 -11.59 0.48 7.14
N VAL A 25 -11.81 -0.64 6.46
CA VAL A 25 -12.18 -1.91 7.11
C VAL A 25 -10.98 -2.50 7.86
N SER A 26 -9.78 -2.45 7.26
CA SER A 26 -8.56 -3.03 7.85
C SER A 26 -8.12 -2.32 9.13
N HIS A 27 -8.42 -1.04 9.25
CA HIS A 27 -8.17 -0.22 10.44
C HIS A 27 -9.33 -0.22 11.45
N SER A 28 -10.36 -1.07 11.26
CA SER A 28 -11.55 -1.15 12.12
C SER A 28 -12.34 0.16 12.24
N TYR A 29 -12.14 1.11 11.31
CA TYR A 29 -12.94 2.34 11.24
C TYR A 29 -14.37 2.06 10.74
N LEU A 30 -14.55 0.98 9.97
CA LEU A 30 -15.85 0.53 9.46
C LEU A 30 -16.19 -0.88 9.96
N ASN A 31 -17.08 -0.95 10.95
CA ASN A 31 -17.63 -2.21 11.45
C ASN A 31 -18.76 -2.74 10.54
N GLY A 32 -18.42 -3.12 9.31
CA GLY A 32 -19.32 -3.82 8.37
C GLY A 32 -20.64 -3.11 8.02
N GLY A 33 -21.51 -3.78 7.25
CA GLY A 33 -22.88 -3.32 7.01
C GLY A 33 -23.06 -2.14 6.03
N LEU A 34 -23.92 -1.19 6.40
CA LEU A 34 -24.39 -0.09 5.52
C LEU A 34 -23.28 0.91 5.17
N PHE A 35 -22.43 1.27 6.13
CA PHE A 35 -21.35 2.22 5.89
C PHE A 35 -20.33 1.69 4.89
N LYS A 36 -19.99 0.40 4.94
CA LYS A 36 -19.13 -0.23 3.92
C LYS A 36 -19.70 -0.06 2.51
N LYS A 37 -21.02 -0.19 2.33
CA LYS A 37 -21.68 0.00 1.03
C LYS A 37 -21.62 1.46 0.58
N ILE A 38 -21.77 2.40 1.50
CA ILE A 38 -21.66 3.85 1.21
C ILE A 38 -20.23 4.18 0.77
N PHE A 39 -19.22 3.76 1.54
CA PHE A 39 -17.82 4.00 1.20
C PHE A 39 -17.42 3.33 -0.12
N PHE A 40 -17.90 2.12 -0.38
CA PHE A 40 -17.68 1.46 -1.66
C PHE A 40 -18.34 2.21 -2.84
N ALA A 41 -19.53 2.80 -2.62
CA ALA A 41 -20.18 3.62 -3.64
C ALA A 41 -19.42 4.92 -3.90
N ILE A 42 -18.88 5.54 -2.85
CA ILE A 42 -18.02 6.74 -2.95
C ILE A 42 -16.73 6.40 -3.69
N GLU A 43 -16.07 5.31 -3.31
CA GLU A 43 -14.85 4.81 -3.96
C GLU A 43 -15.10 4.57 -5.45
N LYS A 44 -16.14 3.81 -5.81
CA LYS A 44 -16.50 3.61 -7.22
C LYS A 44 -16.78 4.93 -7.94
N TRP A 45 -17.36 5.93 -7.27
CA TRP A 45 -17.55 7.24 -7.87
C TRP A 45 -16.20 7.93 -8.13
N ILE A 46 -15.31 7.98 -7.15
CA ILE A 46 -13.96 8.58 -7.25
C ILE A 46 -13.13 7.88 -8.32
N ASP A 47 -13.11 6.54 -8.29
CA ASP A 47 -12.35 5.71 -9.23
C ASP A 47 -12.74 5.96 -10.67
N ASN A 48 -13.93 6.46 -10.95
CA ASN A 48 -14.41 6.78 -12.30
C ASN A 48 -14.25 8.27 -12.69
N LEU A 49 -13.68 9.12 -11.83
CA LEU A 49 -13.49 10.55 -12.13
C LEU A 49 -12.29 10.80 -13.05
N GLY A 50 -11.18 10.08 -12.86
CA GLY A 50 -9.93 10.29 -13.62
C GLY A 50 -10.07 10.06 -15.12
N ASP A 51 -9.54 10.99 -15.91
CA ASP A 51 -9.34 10.83 -17.36
C ASP A 51 -8.20 9.87 -17.64
N GLU A 52 -7.12 9.96 -16.87
CA GLU A 52 -5.98 9.04 -16.87
C GLU A 52 -5.78 8.49 -15.46
N VAL A 53 -5.41 7.22 -15.35
CA VAL A 53 -5.25 6.55 -14.04
C VAL A 53 -3.92 5.83 -13.94
N PHE A 54 -3.25 6.07 -12.82
CA PHE A 54 -2.03 5.40 -12.43
C PHE A 54 -2.21 4.67 -11.10
N THR A 55 -1.49 3.56 -10.93
CA THR A 55 -1.40 2.84 -9.66
C THR A 55 0.02 2.35 -9.43
N SER A 56 0.42 2.17 -8.17
CA SER A 56 1.76 1.71 -7.78
C SER A 56 2.02 0.20 -7.93
N SER A 57 1.04 -0.62 -8.33
CA SER A 57 1.23 -2.06 -8.55
C SER A 57 0.27 -2.64 -9.60
N GLU A 58 0.67 -3.77 -10.21
CA GLU A 58 -0.18 -4.47 -11.19
C GLU A 58 -1.47 -5.02 -10.57
N GLU A 59 -1.39 -5.47 -9.31
CA GLU A 59 -2.56 -5.98 -8.59
C GLU A 59 -3.58 -4.86 -8.35
N ASN A 60 -3.11 -3.68 -7.94
CA ASN A 60 -3.96 -2.51 -7.78
C ASN A 60 -4.54 -2.05 -9.13
N SER A 61 -3.74 -2.08 -10.21
CA SER A 61 -4.24 -1.81 -11.57
C SER A 61 -5.39 -2.73 -11.96
N LYS A 62 -5.29 -4.04 -11.68
CA LYS A 62 -6.35 -5.03 -11.95
C LYS A 62 -7.60 -4.75 -11.13
N GLU A 63 -7.44 -4.43 -9.84
CA GLU A 63 -8.55 -4.08 -8.95
C GLU A 63 -9.30 -2.84 -9.47
N ILE A 64 -8.60 -1.73 -9.71
CA ILE A 64 -9.21 -0.48 -10.20
C ILE A 64 -9.86 -0.69 -11.59
N SER A 65 -9.22 -1.43 -12.49
CA SER A 65 -9.77 -1.76 -13.81
C SER A 65 -11.09 -2.52 -13.71
N SER A 66 -11.27 -3.37 -12.69
CA SER A 66 -12.50 -4.13 -12.47
C SER A 66 -13.67 -3.27 -11.94
N ILE A 67 -13.37 -2.14 -11.29
CA ILE A 67 -14.36 -1.22 -10.70
C ILE A 67 -14.77 -0.13 -11.69
N ARG A 68 -13.82 0.32 -12.53
CA ARG A 68 -14.02 1.37 -13.52
C ARG A 68 -14.93 0.93 -14.67
N ARG A 69 -15.64 1.91 -15.23
CA ARG A 69 -16.53 1.73 -16.39
C ARG A 69 -15.84 1.96 -17.74
N GLY A 70 -14.56 2.35 -17.72
CA GLY A 70 -13.76 2.58 -18.92
C GLY A 70 -12.48 3.38 -18.65
N GLY A 71 -11.68 3.56 -19.71
CA GLY A 71 -10.35 4.16 -19.63
C GLY A 71 -9.30 3.16 -19.14
N ASP A 72 -8.09 3.29 -19.67
CA ASP A 72 -6.98 2.42 -19.31
C ASP A 72 -6.42 2.80 -17.93
N VAL A 73 -5.90 1.79 -17.23
CA VAL A 73 -5.20 1.96 -15.96
C VAL A 73 -3.76 1.54 -16.19
N SER A 74 -2.83 2.46 -15.96
CA SER A 74 -1.41 2.21 -16.12
C SER A 74 -0.74 1.93 -14.78
N THR A 75 0.09 0.90 -14.72
CA THR A 75 0.95 0.67 -13.55
C THR A 75 2.21 1.52 -13.67
N VAL A 76 2.49 2.34 -12.65
CA VAL A 76 3.76 3.06 -12.49
C VAL A 76 4.28 2.71 -11.12
N LEU A 77 5.31 1.86 -11.06
CA LEU A 77 5.87 1.40 -9.80
C LEU A 77 6.54 2.55 -9.04
N ASP A 78 6.38 2.56 -7.72
CA ASP A 78 7.03 3.54 -6.86
C ASP A 78 8.56 3.36 -6.91
N GLY A 79 9.27 4.49 -6.94
CA GLY A 79 10.72 4.52 -6.81
C GLY A 79 11.16 4.61 -5.34
N ALA A 80 12.35 4.11 -5.03
CA ALA A 80 13.03 4.38 -3.77
C ALA A 80 14.01 5.55 -3.96
N ASN A 81 14.03 6.49 -3.02
CA ASN A 81 15.06 7.53 -3.03
C ASN A 81 16.39 6.94 -2.51
N LEU A 82 17.33 6.73 -3.43
CA LEU A 82 18.62 6.10 -3.16
C LEU A 82 19.51 6.92 -2.21
N SER A 83 19.29 8.23 -2.09
CA SER A 83 20.09 9.10 -1.22
C SER A 83 19.97 8.70 0.26
N TYR A 84 18.87 8.06 0.68
CA TYR A 84 18.71 7.54 2.04
C TYR A 84 19.59 6.34 2.36
N TYR A 85 20.15 5.70 1.34
CA TYR A 85 20.98 4.51 1.46
C TYR A 85 22.47 4.83 1.24
N GLU A 86 22.82 6.11 1.12
CA GLU A 86 24.20 6.57 1.10
C GLU A 86 24.76 6.64 2.52
N ASN A 87 26.04 6.31 2.69
CA ASN A 87 26.76 6.40 3.97
C ASN A 87 26.12 5.62 5.13
N ILE A 88 25.41 4.52 4.85
CA ILE A 88 24.84 3.64 5.87
C ILE A 88 25.93 2.84 6.59
N SER A 89 25.72 2.55 7.87
CA SER A 89 26.60 1.72 8.68
C SER A 89 26.82 0.34 8.07
N SER A 90 28.01 -0.23 8.26
CA SER A 90 28.29 -1.60 7.81
C SER A 90 27.43 -2.62 8.57
N LYS A 91 27.23 -3.80 7.99
CA LYS A 91 26.48 -4.88 8.63
C LYS A 91 27.14 -5.32 9.95
N GLU A 92 28.47 -5.32 9.99
CA GLU A 92 29.26 -5.65 11.17
C GLU A 92 29.10 -4.61 12.28
N ASP A 93 29.08 -3.31 11.92
CA ASP A 93 28.88 -2.23 12.88
C ASP A 93 27.48 -2.28 13.48
N LEU A 94 26.44 -2.45 12.65
CA LEU A 94 25.06 -2.61 13.12
C LEU A 94 24.91 -3.83 14.02
N ARG A 95 25.54 -4.96 13.68
CA ARG A 95 25.49 -6.15 14.54
C ARG A 95 26.12 -5.90 15.91
N LYS A 96 27.25 -5.18 15.96
CA LYS A 96 27.87 -4.82 17.24
C LYS A 96 27.01 -3.84 18.03
N GLU A 97 26.46 -2.82 17.36
CA GLU A 97 25.58 -1.80 17.95
C GLU A 97 24.33 -2.41 18.60
N PHE A 98 23.69 -3.37 17.91
CA PHE A 98 22.49 -4.05 18.41
C PHE A 98 22.79 -5.33 19.21
N GLU A 99 24.05 -5.58 19.57
CA GLU A 99 24.49 -6.77 20.32
C GLU A 99 24.04 -8.11 19.69
N LEU A 100 24.01 -8.15 18.36
CA LEU A 100 23.58 -9.31 17.56
C LEU A 100 24.74 -10.29 17.31
N PRO A 101 24.45 -11.61 17.24
CA PRO A 101 25.45 -12.62 16.93
C PRO A 101 26.06 -12.42 15.53
N LEU A 102 27.39 -12.51 15.45
CA LEU A 102 28.13 -12.33 14.21
C LEU A 102 28.11 -13.57 13.32
N ASP A 103 27.96 -14.75 13.92
CA ASP A 103 28.02 -16.08 13.31
C ASP A 103 26.63 -16.65 12.94
N LYS A 104 25.56 -15.86 13.12
CA LYS A 104 24.18 -16.29 12.82
C LYS A 104 23.53 -15.47 11.72
N VAL A 105 22.55 -16.08 11.08
CA VAL A 105 21.61 -15.39 10.18
C VAL A 105 20.70 -14.51 11.02
N ILE A 106 20.66 -13.22 10.68
CA ILE A 106 19.75 -12.26 11.29
C ILE A 106 18.56 -12.09 10.34
N VAL A 107 17.36 -12.35 10.84
CA VAL A 107 16.10 -12.09 10.14
C VAL A 107 15.49 -10.84 10.78
N THR A 108 15.22 -9.83 9.95
CA THR A 108 14.68 -8.54 10.42
C THR A 108 13.29 -8.33 9.83
N TYR A 109 12.36 -7.89 10.67
CA TYR A 109 11.09 -7.33 10.23
C TYR A 109 11.14 -5.81 10.34
N THR A 110 10.83 -5.13 9.24
CA THR A 110 10.75 -3.67 9.19
C THR A 110 9.37 -3.26 8.70
N GLY A 111 8.56 -2.70 9.59
CA GLY A 111 7.20 -2.27 9.27
C GLY A 111 6.39 -1.96 10.53
N ALA A 112 5.17 -1.47 10.36
CA ALA A 112 4.26 -1.28 11.49
C ALA A 112 3.92 -2.64 12.12
N LEU A 113 3.86 -2.71 13.45
CA LEU A 113 3.44 -3.90 14.19
C LEU A 113 1.91 -4.02 14.19
N MET A 114 1.36 -4.24 12.99
CA MET A 114 -0.09 -4.28 12.74
C MET A 114 -0.48 -5.63 12.12
N PHE A 115 -1.65 -6.13 12.50
CA PHE A 115 -2.19 -7.39 11.97
C PHE A 115 -2.32 -7.40 10.45
N ASN A 116 -2.80 -6.29 9.86
CA ASN A 116 -2.92 -6.13 8.41
C ASN A 116 -1.57 -6.05 7.67
N LYS A 117 -0.44 -6.03 8.39
CA LYS A 117 0.92 -6.14 7.83
C LYS A 117 1.52 -7.53 8.02
N GLY A 118 0.75 -8.49 8.52
CA GLY A 118 1.14 -9.90 8.58
C GLY A 118 2.05 -10.25 9.75
N ILE A 119 2.04 -9.45 10.83
CA ILE A 119 2.88 -9.72 12.01
C ILE A 119 2.63 -11.11 12.62
N GLU A 120 1.42 -11.64 12.53
CA GLU A 120 1.10 -13.01 12.96
C GLU A 120 1.90 -14.06 12.20
N TYR A 121 2.10 -13.88 10.89
CA TYR A 121 2.90 -14.81 10.10
C TYR A 121 4.35 -14.83 10.57
N LEU A 122 4.90 -13.66 10.90
CA LEU A 122 6.24 -13.57 11.48
C LEU A 122 6.31 -14.33 12.81
N LEU A 123 5.39 -14.05 13.73
CA LEU A 123 5.36 -14.68 15.06
C LEU A 123 5.22 -16.20 14.96
N ASN A 124 4.39 -16.69 14.04
CA ASN A 124 4.20 -18.12 13.80
C ASN A 124 5.42 -18.77 13.12
N ALA A 125 6.20 -18.02 12.34
CA ALA A 125 7.40 -18.53 11.67
C ALA A 125 8.64 -18.60 12.58
N ILE A 126 8.73 -17.76 13.62
CA ILE A 126 9.85 -17.76 14.58
C ILE A 126 10.16 -19.16 15.14
N PRO A 127 9.20 -19.93 15.70
CA PRO A 127 9.51 -21.26 16.23
C PRO A 127 9.91 -22.26 15.13
N GLU A 128 9.49 -22.07 13.88
CA GLU A 128 9.82 -22.99 12.78
C GLU A 128 11.27 -22.87 12.33
N VAL A 129 11.88 -21.69 12.43
CA VAL A 129 13.29 -21.46 12.06
C VAL A 129 14.27 -21.77 13.20
N LEU A 130 13.76 -22.06 14.40
CA LEU A 130 14.56 -22.45 15.56
C LEU A 130 14.69 -23.97 15.72
N LYS A 131 13.96 -24.76 14.91
CA LYS A 131 14.09 -26.21 14.81
C LYS A 131 15.33 -26.59 14.00
#